data_AF-A0A645F5D2-F1
#
_entry.id   AF-A0A645F5D2-F1
#
_cell.length_a   1.000
_cell.length_b   1.000
_cell.length_c   1.000
_cell.angle_alpha   90.00
_cell.angle_beta   90.00
_cell.angle_gamma   90.00
#
_symmetry.space_group_name_H-M   'P 1'
#
loop_
_entity.id
_entity.type
_entity.pdbx_description
1 polymer ?
#
loop_
_entity_poly.entity_id
_entity_poly.type
_entity_poly.pdbx_seq_one_letter_code
_entity_poly.pdbx_strand_id
1 'polypeptide(L)' 'MLEGQISASAAVHLALAKSNITRIDIDGPLLCSSLLDVGDARFIGPEIVLGEDAGLGITNVPGTQWN' A
#
# COMPACT_ATOMS: atom_id res chain seq x y z
N MET A 1 -10.38 -5.24 6.27
CA MET A 1 -11.24 -5.07 5.07
C MET A 1 -10.52 -5.75 3.89
N LEU A 2 -11.22 -6.11 2.81
CA LEU A 2 -10.55 -6.60 1.59
C LEU A 2 -10.18 -5.41 0.71
N GLU A 3 -8.95 -4.93 0.88
CA GLU A 3 -8.43 -3.72 0.25
C GLU A 3 -7.22 -4.03 -0.63
N GLY A 4 -7.10 -3.34 -1.77
CA GLY A 4 -5.95 -3.44 -2.67
C GLY A 4 -4.80 -2.50 -2.29
N GLN A 5 -3.73 -2.50 -3.10
CA GLN A 5 -2.47 -1.80 -2.83
C GLN A 5 -2.60 -0.30 -2.54
N ILE A 6 -3.55 0.41 -3.18
CA ILE A 6 -3.71 1.86 -2.98
C ILE A 6 -4.09 2.18 -1.52
N SER A 7 -5.18 1.58 -1.03
CA SER A 7 -5.64 1.80 0.34
C SER A 7 -4.68 1.23 1.37
N ALA A 8 -4.11 0.05 1.08
CA ALA A 8 -3.11 -0.58 1.93
C ALA A 8 -1.85 0.27 2.08
N SER A 9 -1.36 0.92 1.01
CA SER A 9 -0.21 1.85 1.09
C SER A 9 -0.52 3.03 2.00
N ALA A 10 -1.72 3.62 1.91
CA ALA A 10 -2.14 4.69 2.81
C ALA A 10 -2.16 4.25 4.28
N ALA A 11 -2.63 3.02 4.56
CA ALA A 11 -2.61 2.44 5.90
C ALA A 11 -1.18 2.22 6.43
N VAL A 12 -0.25 1.77 5.58
CA VAL A 12 1.16 1.59 5.92
C VAL A 12 1.82 2.91 6.29
N HIS A 13 1.60 3.97 5.49
CA HIS A 13 2.10 5.33 5.81
C HIS A 13 1.61 5.81 7.18
N LEU A 14 0.32 5.62 7.49
CA LEU A 14 -0.23 5.98 8.80
C LEU A 14 0.42 5.16 9.93
N ALA A 15 0.58 3.85 9.73
CA ALA A 15 1.20 2.97 10.72
C ALA A 15 2.63 3.38 11.05
N LEU A 16 3.43 3.72 10.04
CA LEU A 16 4.82 4.15 10.21
C LEU A 16 4.93 5.56 10.81
N ALA A 17 3.96 6.44 10.54
CA ALA A 17 3.96 7.81 11.05
C ALA A 17 3.66 7.92 12.56
N LYS A 18 3.22 6.83 13.22
CA LYS A 18 2.73 6.84 14.60
C LYS A 18 3.41 5.77 15.44
N SER A 19 4.29 6.19 16.35
CA SER A 19 5.07 5.28 17.21
C SER A 19 4.23 4.42 18.17
N ASN A 20 2.97 4.77 18.42
CA ASN A 20 2.05 3.97 19.23
C ASN A 20 1.32 2.87 18.45
N ILE A 21 1.49 2.79 17.12
CA ILE A 21 1.01 1.68 16.32
C ILE A 21 2.10 0.61 16.29
N THR A 22 1.92 -0.46 17.06
CA THR A 22 2.92 -1.53 17.20
C THR A 22 2.51 -2.83 16.52
N ARG A 23 1.32 -2.86 15.91
CA ARG A 23 0.72 -4.01 15.23
C ARG A 23 -0.11 -3.51 14.06
N ILE A 24 -0.06 -4.24 12.95
CA ILE A 24 -0.81 -3.97 11.74
C ILE A 24 -1.38 -5.27 11.20
N ASP A 25 -2.52 -5.18 10.52
CA ASP A 25 -3.17 -6.27 9.79
C ASP A 25 -3.50 -5.75 8.39
N ILE A 26 -2.50 -5.80 7.50
CA ILE A 26 -2.54 -5.22 6.15
C ILE A 26 -2.12 -6.29 5.14
N ASP A 27 -2.79 -7.44 5.18
CA ASP A 27 -2.53 -8.58 4.31
C ASP A 27 -3.42 -8.58 3.04
N GLY A 28 -4.45 -7.71 3.00
CA GLY A 28 -5.42 -7.60 1.90
C GLY A 28 -4.83 -7.67 0.49
N PRO A 29 -3.77 -6.91 0.15
CA PRO A 29 -3.14 -6.99 -1.17
C PRO A 29 -2.63 -8.39 -1.53
N LEU A 30 -2.08 -9.14 -0.56
CA LEU A 30 -1.54 -10.49 -0.78
C LEU A 30 -2.63 -11.53 -1.03
N LEU A 31 -3.89 -11.22 -0.71
CA LEU A 31 -5.03 -12.08 -0.99
C LEU A 31 -5.58 -11.90 -2.41
N CYS A 32 -5.16 -10.85 -3.13
CA CYS A 32 -5.59 -10.61 -4.50
C CYS A 32 -4.91 -11.58 -5.48
N SER A 33 -5.64 -11.99 -6.53
CA SER A 33 -5.08 -12.81 -7.61
C SER A 33 -4.02 -12.09 -8.45
N SER A 34 -4.03 -10.76 -8.42
CA SER A 34 -3.08 -9.89 -9.08
C SER A 34 -2.95 -8.58 -8.31
N LEU A 35 -1.76 -8.00 -8.37
CA LEU A 35 -1.45 -6.69 -7.82
C LEU A 35 -1.49 -5.64 -8.94
N LEU A 36 -1.77 -4.39 -8.60
CA LEU A 36 -1.76 -3.28 -9.55
C LEU A 36 -0.33 -2.77 -9.82
N ASP A 37 0.62 -3.16 -8.97
CA ASP A 37 2.00 -2.67 -8.91
C ASP A 37 2.07 -1.13 -8.83
N VAL A 38 1.20 -0.55 -8.01
CA VAL A 38 1.12 0.89 -7.75
C VAL A 38 1.39 1.23 -6.29
N GLY A 39 1.92 2.42 -6.07
CA GLY A 39 2.29 2.90 -4.74
C GLY A 39 3.71 2.51 -4.34
N ASP A 40 4.15 3.05 -3.22
CA ASP A 40 5.51 2.84 -2.68
C ASP A 40 5.60 1.68 -1.67
N ALA A 41 4.48 1.18 -1.15
CA ALA A 41 4.45 0.04 -0.23
C ALA A 41 4.53 -1.29 -1.00
N ARG A 42 5.60 -2.04 -0.77
CA ARG A 42 5.83 -3.38 -1.33
C ARG A 42 5.56 -4.44 -0.28
N PHE A 43 4.64 -5.36 -0.60
CA PHE A 43 4.22 -6.46 0.26
C PHE A 43 4.98 -7.73 -0.12
N ILE A 44 5.90 -8.18 0.75
CA ILE A 44 6.83 -9.29 0.50
C ILE A 44 6.62 -10.35 1.60
N GLY A 45 5.59 -11.18 1.43
CA GLY A 45 5.18 -12.10 2.48
C GLY A 45 4.80 -11.33 3.76
N PRO A 46 5.40 -11.61 4.92
CA PRO A 46 5.09 -10.88 6.16
C PRO A 46 5.76 -9.49 6.25
N GLU A 47 6.69 -9.17 5.35
CA GLU A 47 7.41 -7.89 5.36
C GLU A 47 6.72 -6.87 4.45
N ILE A 48 6.70 -5.62 4.91
CA ILE A 48 6.26 -4.48 4.10
C ILE A 48 7.42 -3.48 4.03
N VAL A 49 7.86 -3.16 2.81
CA VAL A 49 8.94 -2.21 2.55
C VAL A 49 8.35 -0.97 1.90
N LEU A 50 8.64 0.21 2.45
CA LEU A 50 8.21 1.49 1.89
C LEU A 50 9.32 2.10 1.04
N GLY A 51 8.96 2.63 -0.14
CA GLY A 51 9.84 3.47 -0.96
C GLY A 51 10.02 4.88 -0.41
N GLU A 52 10.71 5.73 -1.20
CA GLU A 52 11.00 7.13 -0.85
C GLU A 52 10.28 8.14 -1.75
N ASP A 53 9.35 7.67 -2.59
CA ASP A 53 8.58 8.53 -3.49
C ASP A 53 7.66 9.47 -2.69
N ALA A 54 7.36 10.64 -3.25
CA ALA A 54 6.51 11.62 -2.58
C ALA A 54 5.06 11.11 -2.44
N GLY A 55 4.42 11.47 -1.32
CA GLY A 55 3.03 11.08 -1.06
C GLY A 55 2.92 9.58 -0.79
N LEU A 56 2.02 8.89 -1.52
CA LEU A 56 1.84 7.44 -1.44
C LEU A 56 2.60 6.68 -2.55
N GLY A 57 3.48 7.35 -3.30
CA GLY A 57 4.16 6.77 -4.46
C GLY A 57 3.26 6.36 -5.63
N ILE A 58 1.99 6.78 -5.64
CA ILE A 58 1.05 6.47 -6.72
C ILE A 58 1.18 7.53 -7.81
N THR A 59 1.83 7.17 -8.92
CA THR A 59 2.03 8.05 -10.07
C THR A 59 1.00 7.84 -11.18
N ASN A 60 0.39 6.67 -11.24
CA ASN A 60 -0.63 6.29 -12.21
C ASN A 60 -1.54 5.20 -11.63
N VAL A 61 -2.80 5.15 -12.08
CA VAL A 61 -3.71 4.03 -11.79
C VAL A 61 -4.13 3.39 -13.12
N PRO A 62 -3.74 2.13 -13.39
CA PRO A 62 -4.06 1.45 -14.64
C PRO A 62 -5.57 1.47 -14.93
N GLY A 63 -5.95 1.79 -16.17
CA GLY A 63 -7.34 1.81 -16.61
C GLY A 63 -8.15 3.04 -16.18
N THR A 64 -7.51 4.04 -15.56
CA THR A 64 -8.17 5.33 -15.26
C THR A 64 -7.79 6.40 -16.28
N GLN A 65 -8.76 7.23 -16.66
CA GLN A 65 -8.53 8.46 -17.41
C GLN A 65 -9.06 9.62 -16.59
N TRP A 66 -8.21 10.62 -16.37
CA TRP A 66 -8.56 11.83 -15.67
C TRP A 66 -8.91 12.89 -16.73
N ASN A 67 -10.16 13.30 -16.78
CA ASN A 67 -10.65 14.41 -17.63
C ASN A 67 -10.49 15.75 -16.93
#